data_AF-A0A7J7NAN9-F1
#
_entry.id   AF-A0A7J7NAN9-F1
#
_cell.length_a   1.000
_cell.length_b   1.000
_cell.length_c   1.000
_cell.angle_alpha   90.00
_cell.angle_beta   90.00
_cell.angle_gamma   90.00
#
_symmetry.space_group_name_H-M   'P 1'
#
loop_
_entity.id
_entity.type
_entity.pdbx_description
1 polymer ?
#
loop_
_entity_poly.entity_id
_entity_poly.type
_entity_poly.pdbx_seq_one_letter_code
_entity_poly.pdbx_strand_id
1 'polypeptide(L)'
;MFFWFAANGNKLVHKVDLKFNRGSLNHDMGVTKQLIKFCKGNYARIGVMPRYGDANSVKWFDIEPHCMFHILNFFEDGDEIVVRRFRSVEAIIPGPDFGSNKFECFSKGFKPMSTSEAGTTKYGKLAKLYLDEPPTRPSKEDGLVKVEYHNLDENTFCSGAVFVPKDGSLEEDDGWITSFVHNEETNISQVWYLSLELNRVGL
;
A
#
# COMPACT_ATOMS: atom_id res chain seq x y z
N MET A 1 -10.11 -7.44 16.04
CA MET A 1 -9.39 -7.60 17.32
C MET A 1 -8.03 -6.93 17.17
N PHE A 2 -7.58 -6.19 18.17
CA PHE A 2 -6.26 -5.54 18.20
C PHE A 2 -5.36 -6.27 19.21
N PHE A 3 -4.11 -6.49 18.83
CA PHE A 3 -3.11 -7.15 19.67
C PHE A 3 -1.82 -6.34 19.68
N TRP A 4 -1.20 -6.24 20.85
CA TRP A 4 0.14 -5.67 21.02
C TRP A 4 1.01 -6.67 21.77
N PHE A 5 2.16 -7.01 21.19
CA PHE A 5 3.17 -7.86 21.81
C PHE A 5 4.33 -7.02 22.34
N ALA A 6 4.96 -7.48 23.41
CA ALA A 6 6.21 -6.89 23.88
C ALA A 6 7.28 -7.05 22.78
N ALA A 7 8.21 -6.10 22.68
CA ALA A 7 9.24 -6.11 21.62
C ALA A 7 10.10 -7.39 21.62
N ASN A 8 10.24 -8.05 22.77
CA ASN A 8 10.92 -9.33 22.89
C ASN A 8 10.10 -10.54 22.40
N GLY A 9 8.89 -10.33 21.87
CA GLY A 9 8.00 -11.36 21.31
C GLY A 9 7.33 -12.29 22.34
N ASN A 10 7.73 -12.24 23.61
CA ASN A 10 7.39 -13.30 24.57
C ASN A 10 6.09 -13.06 25.35
N LYS A 11 5.46 -11.89 25.18
CA LYS A 11 4.27 -11.52 25.96
C LYS A 11 3.28 -10.72 25.15
N LEU A 12 2.02 -11.15 25.16
CA LEU A 12 0.89 -10.32 24.77
C LEU A 12 0.67 -9.27 25.87
N VAL A 13 0.86 -8.00 25.55
CA VAL A 13 0.75 -6.88 26.49
C VAL A 13 -0.65 -6.29 26.49
N HIS A 14 -1.28 -6.21 25.31
CA HIS A 14 -2.61 -5.63 25.17
C HIS A 14 -3.46 -6.41 24.17
N LYS A 15 -4.73 -6.62 24.51
CA LYS A 15 -5.72 -7.29 23.66
C LYS A 15 -7.03 -6.54 23.75
N VAL A 16 -7.54 -6.09 22.62
CA VAL A 16 -8.83 -5.39 22.54
C VAL A 16 -9.73 -6.07 21.51
N ASP A 17 -10.92 -6.45 21.94
CA ASP A 17 -11.99 -6.83 21.02
C ASP A 17 -12.76 -5.58 20.59
N LEU A 18 -12.62 -5.21 19.32
CA LEU A 18 -13.25 -4.04 18.74
C LEU A 18 -14.74 -4.24 18.44
N LYS A 19 -15.28 -5.45 18.63
CA LYS A 19 -16.71 -5.77 18.50
C LYS A 19 -17.35 -5.22 17.22
N PHE A 20 -16.71 -5.44 16.08
CA PHE A 20 -17.28 -4.99 14.80
C PHE A 20 -18.62 -5.68 14.52
N ASN A 21 -19.63 -4.88 14.19
CA ASN A 21 -20.99 -5.38 13.90
C ASN A 21 -21.15 -5.98 12.49
N ARG A 22 -20.09 -5.95 11.67
CA ARG A 22 -20.05 -6.49 10.29
C ARG A 22 -18.65 -6.99 9.94
N GLY A 23 -18.55 -7.98 9.06
CA GLY A 23 -17.28 -8.41 8.49
C GLY A 23 -16.80 -7.45 7.39
N SER A 24 -15.57 -6.95 7.51
CA SER A 24 -14.90 -6.12 6.50
C SER A 24 -13.50 -6.65 6.23
N LEU A 25 -13.02 -6.50 4.98
CA LEU A 25 -11.61 -6.74 4.67
C LEU A 25 -10.77 -5.60 5.25
N ASN A 26 -9.79 -5.93 6.08
CA ASN A 26 -8.77 -4.99 6.56
C ASN A 26 -7.43 -5.44 5.96
N HIS A 27 -7.15 -5.17 4.69
CA HIS A 27 -6.08 -5.86 3.94
C HIS A 27 -4.66 -5.75 4.53
N ASP A 28 -4.35 -4.74 5.36
CA ASP A 28 -3.21 -4.81 6.28
C ASP A 28 -3.50 -5.76 7.48
N MET A 29 -3.94 -6.98 7.13
CA MET A 29 -4.47 -8.17 7.86
C MET A 29 -5.98 -8.49 7.72
N GLY A 30 -6.33 -9.40 6.79
CA GLY A 30 -7.62 -10.10 6.82
C GLY A 30 -7.80 -11.20 5.76
N VAL A 31 -8.15 -12.42 6.20
CA VAL A 31 -8.65 -13.51 5.34
C VAL A 31 -10.11 -13.77 5.72
N THR A 32 -11.03 -13.78 4.75
CA THR A 32 -12.45 -14.11 4.96
C THR A 32 -12.85 -15.37 4.21
N LYS A 33 -13.78 -16.16 4.77
CA LYS A 33 -14.35 -17.37 4.14
C LYS A 33 -15.26 -17.10 2.92
N GLN A 34 -15.71 -15.85 2.72
CA GLN A 34 -16.54 -15.41 1.59
C GLN A 34 -15.76 -14.42 0.73
N LEU A 35 -16.01 -14.44 -0.59
CA LEU A 35 -15.49 -13.44 -1.53
C LEU A 35 -15.94 -12.04 -1.11
N ILE A 36 -15.01 -11.10 -1.08
CA ILE A 36 -15.21 -9.72 -0.62
C ILE A 36 -15.91 -8.93 -1.73
N LYS A 37 -17.03 -8.27 -1.40
CA LYS A 37 -17.76 -7.38 -2.30
C LYS A 37 -17.64 -5.94 -1.82
N PHE A 38 -17.24 -5.04 -2.73
CA PHE A 38 -17.27 -3.61 -2.48
C PHE A 38 -18.71 -3.08 -2.69
N CYS A 39 -19.25 -2.41 -1.68
CA CYS A 39 -20.61 -1.88 -1.72
C CYS A 39 -20.58 -0.35 -1.65
N LYS A 40 -20.65 0.33 -2.80
CA LYS A 40 -20.60 1.80 -2.89
C LYS A 40 -21.66 2.54 -2.08
N GLY A 41 -22.85 1.96 -1.97
CA GLY A 41 -23.97 2.56 -1.22
C GLY A 41 -23.84 2.47 0.30
N ASN A 42 -22.79 1.82 0.82
CA ASN A 42 -22.57 1.68 2.26
C ASN A 42 -21.56 2.71 2.77
N TYR A 43 -21.68 3.07 4.04
CA TYR A 43 -20.78 4.01 4.71
C TYR A 43 -19.37 3.43 4.95
N ALA A 44 -18.38 4.33 4.99
CA ALA A 44 -17.00 4.05 5.42
C ALA A 44 -16.65 4.89 6.67
N ARG A 45 -15.75 4.37 7.51
CA ARG A 45 -15.30 5.03 8.75
C ARG A 45 -13.82 4.81 8.99
N ILE A 46 -13.20 5.74 9.71
CA ILE A 46 -11.88 5.59 10.33
C ILE A 46 -12.07 5.58 11.84
N GLY A 47 -11.46 4.62 12.52
CA GLY A 47 -11.43 4.55 13.98
C GLY A 47 -10.05 4.92 14.50
N VAL A 48 -9.98 5.90 15.40
CA VAL A 48 -8.76 6.26 16.12
C VAL A 48 -8.89 5.74 17.54
N MET A 49 -7.97 4.86 17.94
CA MET A 49 -7.93 4.29 19.29
C MET A 49 -6.61 4.65 19.95
N PRO A 50 -6.63 5.28 21.15
CA PRO A 50 -5.41 5.43 21.94
C PRO A 50 -4.74 4.07 22.15
N ARG A 51 -3.40 4.02 22.08
CA ARG A 51 -2.63 2.76 22.13
C ARG A 51 -2.97 1.85 23.33
N TYR A 52 -3.26 2.47 24.48
CA TYR A 52 -3.60 1.78 25.73
C TYR A 52 -5.09 1.88 26.09
N GLY A 53 -5.91 2.36 25.15
CA GLY A 53 -7.35 2.42 25.31
C GLY A 53 -8.03 1.07 25.10
N ASP A 54 -9.36 1.07 25.23
CA ASP A 54 -10.23 -0.07 24.96
C ASP A 54 -11.20 0.23 23.80
N ALA A 55 -12.10 -0.72 23.51
CA ALA A 55 -13.07 -0.57 22.42
C ALA A 55 -14.01 0.64 22.59
N ASN A 56 -14.26 1.09 23.82
CA ASN A 56 -15.10 2.27 24.09
C ASN A 56 -14.33 3.58 23.91
N SER A 57 -12.99 3.53 23.93
CA SER A 57 -12.13 4.69 23.70
C SER A 57 -11.96 5.06 22.21
N VAL A 58 -12.48 4.24 21.30
CA VAL A 58 -12.37 4.48 19.86
C VAL A 58 -13.21 5.69 19.46
N LYS A 59 -12.57 6.68 18.86
CA LYS A 59 -13.26 7.78 18.18
C LYS A 59 -13.46 7.40 16.71
N TRP A 60 -14.73 7.37 16.28
CA TRP A 60 -15.11 7.04 14.91
C TRP A 60 -15.39 8.30 14.10
N PHE A 61 -14.85 8.34 12.90
CA PHE A 61 -15.07 9.41 11.93
C PHE A 61 -15.70 8.81 10.67
N ASP A 62 -16.83 9.36 10.23
CA ASP A 62 -17.43 9.00 8.95
C ASP A 62 -16.62 9.61 7.81
N ILE A 63 -16.41 8.82 6.75
CA ILE A 63 -15.68 9.22 5.55
C ILE A 63 -16.44 8.78 4.31
N GLU A 64 -16.18 9.45 3.19
CA GLU A 64 -16.72 9.03 1.89
C GLU A 64 -16.32 7.59 1.57
N PRO A 65 -17.24 6.74 1.06
CA PRO A 65 -16.92 5.37 0.67
C PRO A 65 -15.84 5.34 -0.43
N HIS A 66 -14.74 4.64 -0.15
CA HIS A 66 -13.69 4.36 -1.11
C HIS A 66 -13.01 3.03 -0.76
N CYS A 67 -12.36 2.43 -1.76
CA CYS A 67 -11.47 1.30 -1.55
C CYS A 67 -10.11 1.84 -1.09
N MET A 68 -9.69 1.47 0.12
CA MET A 68 -8.39 1.81 0.69
C MET A 68 -7.47 0.59 0.60
N PHE A 69 -6.24 0.80 0.14
CA PHE A 69 -5.23 -0.24 -0.01
C PHE A 69 -3.85 0.35 0.27
N HIS A 70 -2.97 -0.44 0.88
CA HIS A 70 -1.60 -0.06 1.29
C HIS A 70 -1.54 1.30 1.99
N ILE A 71 -1.50 1.24 3.32
CA ILE A 71 -1.22 2.41 4.14
C ILE A 71 0.27 2.71 4.03
N LEU A 72 0.62 3.96 3.65
CA LEU A 72 2.01 4.40 3.61
C LEU A 72 2.49 4.75 5.01
N ASN A 73 1.78 5.66 5.68
CA ASN A 73 2.14 6.09 7.02
C ASN A 73 0.95 6.73 7.78
N PHE A 74 1.04 6.69 9.10
CA PHE A 74 0.24 7.51 10.03
C PHE A 74 1.18 8.29 10.94
N PHE A 75 0.94 9.58 11.10
CA PHE A 75 1.68 10.40 12.05
C PHE A 75 0.78 11.47 12.66
N GLU A 76 1.19 11.98 13.82
CA GLU A 76 0.55 13.09 14.49
C GLU A 76 1.25 14.39 14.06
N ASP A 77 0.47 15.41 13.72
CA ASP A 77 0.95 16.78 13.48
C ASP A 77 0.08 17.74 14.29
N GLY A 78 0.61 18.20 15.43
CA GLY A 78 -0.17 18.98 16.39
C GLY A 78 -1.36 18.19 16.96
N ASP A 79 -2.58 18.68 16.71
CA ASP A 79 -3.84 18.05 17.10
C ASP A 79 -4.46 17.19 15.98
N GLU A 80 -3.76 17.03 14.86
CA GLU A 80 -4.21 16.25 13.71
C GLU A 80 -3.54 14.87 13.66
N ILE A 81 -4.26 13.89 13.10
CA ILE A 81 -3.70 12.61 12.67
C ILE A 81 -3.73 12.59 11.16
N VAL A 82 -2.55 12.57 10.56
CA VAL A 82 -2.37 12.55 9.12
C VAL A 82 -2.24 11.11 8.63
N VAL A 83 -3.04 10.75 7.63
CA VAL A 83 -3.02 9.42 7.01
C VAL A 83 -2.54 9.53 5.57
N ARG A 84 -1.33 9.05 5.30
CA ARG A 84 -0.80 8.91 3.93
C ARG A 84 -1.14 7.52 3.41
N ARG A 85 -1.94 7.43 2.34
CA ARG A 85 -2.50 6.16 1.83
C ARG A 85 -2.88 6.23 0.35
N PHE A 86 -3.06 5.08 -0.28
CA PHE A 86 -3.71 5.00 -1.59
C PHE A 86 -5.22 4.78 -1.45
N ARG A 87 -6.00 5.49 -2.28
CA ARG A 87 -7.47 5.34 -2.39
C ARG A 87 -7.88 5.13 -3.84
N SER A 88 -8.93 4.33 -4.03
CA SER A 88 -9.68 4.23 -5.28
C SER A 88 -11.16 4.47 -5.00
N VAL A 89 -11.84 5.17 -5.90
CA VAL A 89 -13.30 5.36 -5.84
C VAL A 89 -14.05 4.05 -6.16
N GLU A 90 -13.35 3.11 -6.80
CA GLU A 90 -13.87 1.83 -7.27
C GLU A 90 -13.22 0.63 -6.57
N ALA A 91 -13.85 -0.53 -6.67
CA ALA A 91 -13.28 -1.78 -6.18
C ALA A 91 -11.99 -2.13 -6.92
N ILE A 92 -10.90 -2.39 -6.21
CA ILE A 92 -9.62 -2.82 -6.81
C ILE A 92 -9.50 -4.35 -6.82
N ILE A 93 -10.21 -5.02 -5.90
CA ILE A 93 -10.25 -6.47 -5.81
C ILE A 93 -11.43 -6.95 -6.67
N PRO A 94 -11.21 -7.83 -7.66
CA PRO A 94 -12.29 -8.38 -8.46
C PRO A 94 -13.21 -9.21 -7.56
N GLY A 95 -14.45 -8.76 -7.42
CA GLY A 95 -15.52 -9.47 -6.71
C GLY A 95 -16.19 -10.56 -7.58
N PRO A 96 -17.08 -11.37 -6.99
CA PRO A 96 -17.74 -12.49 -7.67
C PRO A 96 -18.74 -12.04 -8.75
N ASP A 97 -19.24 -10.80 -8.67
CA ASP A 97 -20.20 -10.22 -9.62
C ASP A 97 -19.53 -9.60 -10.86
N PHE A 98 -18.20 -9.62 -10.96
CA PHE A 98 -17.49 -9.17 -12.16
C PHE A 98 -17.63 -10.20 -13.27
N GLY A 99 -18.78 -10.18 -13.94
CA GLY A 99 -19.04 -10.94 -15.16
C GLY A 99 -17.95 -10.68 -16.21
N SER A 100 -17.41 -11.78 -16.75
CA SER A 100 -16.60 -11.99 -17.98
C SER A 100 -15.51 -11.00 -18.45
N ASN A 101 -15.39 -9.79 -17.91
CA ASN A 101 -14.43 -8.78 -18.36
C ASN A 101 -13.59 -8.24 -17.19
N LYS A 102 -12.63 -9.08 -16.78
CA LYS A 102 -11.51 -8.78 -15.86
C LYS A 102 -10.67 -7.55 -16.25
N PHE A 103 -10.79 -7.08 -17.49
CA PHE A 103 -9.87 -6.12 -18.13
C PHE A 103 -10.18 -4.64 -17.86
N GLU A 104 -11.43 -4.30 -17.54
CA GLU A 104 -11.86 -2.90 -17.56
C GLU A 104 -11.40 -2.11 -16.31
N CYS A 105 -11.32 -2.79 -15.15
CA CYS A 105 -11.07 -2.13 -13.86
C CYS A 105 -9.61 -1.67 -13.66
N PHE A 106 -8.64 -2.38 -14.23
CA PHE A 106 -7.21 -2.05 -14.11
C PHE A 106 -6.74 -1.00 -15.13
N SER A 107 -7.47 -0.85 -16.24
CA SER A 107 -7.05 -0.05 -17.41
C SER A 107 -6.84 1.45 -17.15
N LYS A 108 -7.42 2.02 -16.08
CA LYS A 108 -7.37 3.47 -15.82
C LYS A 108 -6.22 3.92 -14.91
N GLY A 109 -5.47 3.01 -14.27
CA GLY A 109 -4.35 3.38 -13.40
C GLY A 109 -3.14 2.44 -13.44
N PHE A 110 -3.34 1.17 -13.84
CA PHE A 110 -2.28 0.17 -13.96
C PHE A 110 -2.52 -0.60 -15.26
N LYS A 111 -1.87 -0.21 -16.36
CA LYS A 111 -1.84 -1.06 -17.56
C LYS A 111 -1.23 -2.42 -17.15
N PRO A 112 -2.00 -3.53 -17.13
CA PRO A 112 -1.44 -4.83 -16.86
C PRO A 112 -0.60 -5.22 -18.07
N MET A 113 0.68 -5.52 -17.87
CA MET A 113 1.49 -6.14 -18.91
C MET A 113 1.36 -7.65 -18.72
N SER A 114 0.42 -8.26 -19.46
CA SER A 114 0.10 -9.68 -19.50
C SER A 114 -0.29 -10.36 -18.16
N THR A 115 -1.48 -10.96 -18.13
CA THR A 115 -1.85 -11.94 -17.10
C THR A 115 -1.24 -13.30 -17.47
N SER A 116 -0.48 -13.95 -16.58
CA SER A 116 -0.22 -15.39 -16.73
C SER A 116 -1.51 -16.18 -16.54
N GLU A 117 -1.54 -17.40 -17.06
CA GLU A 117 -2.63 -18.37 -16.87
C GLU A 117 -2.95 -18.62 -15.37
N ALA A 118 -2.03 -18.29 -14.46
CA ALA A 118 -2.18 -18.41 -13.02
C ALA A 118 -2.96 -17.28 -12.33
N GLY A 119 -3.40 -16.24 -13.06
CA GLY A 119 -4.27 -15.19 -12.49
C GLY A 119 -3.60 -14.26 -11.48
N THR A 120 -2.27 -14.22 -11.42
CA THR A 120 -1.50 -13.29 -10.58
C THR A 120 -1.19 -12.00 -11.33
N THR A 121 -1.33 -10.86 -10.64
CA THR A 121 -0.93 -9.54 -11.17
C THR A 121 0.59 -9.47 -11.22
N LYS A 122 1.15 -9.13 -12.39
CA LYS A 122 2.59 -8.95 -12.58
C LYS A 122 2.95 -7.47 -12.64
N TYR A 123 4.09 -7.11 -12.06
CA TYR A 123 4.54 -5.72 -11.95
C TYR A 123 5.83 -5.52 -12.74
N GLY A 124 5.75 -4.86 -13.89
CA GLY A 124 6.91 -4.58 -14.76
C GLY A 124 7.67 -3.29 -14.44
N LYS A 125 7.41 -2.67 -13.28
CA LYS A 125 8.03 -1.39 -12.90
C LYS A 125 7.96 -1.16 -11.40
N LEU A 126 8.94 -0.44 -10.89
CA LEU A 126 8.95 0.17 -9.56
C LEU A 126 8.57 1.64 -9.66
N ALA A 127 7.82 2.14 -8.68
CA ALA A 127 7.42 3.55 -8.58
C ALA A 127 7.98 4.15 -7.29
N LYS A 128 8.81 5.18 -7.42
CA LYS A 128 9.33 5.99 -6.31
C LYS A 128 8.48 7.26 -6.18
N LEU A 129 7.84 7.43 -5.03
CA LEU A 129 6.95 8.56 -4.76
C LEU A 129 7.70 9.61 -3.94
N TYR A 130 7.67 10.87 -4.39
CA TYR A 130 8.24 12.02 -3.69
C TYR A 130 7.12 12.74 -2.97
N LEU A 131 6.95 12.44 -1.68
CA LEU A 131 5.79 12.90 -0.91
C LEU A 131 5.89 14.37 -0.47
N ASP A 132 7.12 14.89 -0.35
CA ASP A 132 7.36 16.25 0.16
C ASP A 132 7.81 17.23 -0.95
N GLU A 133 7.89 16.77 -2.21
CA GLU A 133 8.20 17.62 -3.35
C GLU A 133 6.94 18.00 -4.14
N PRO A 134 6.77 19.29 -4.52
CA PRO A 134 5.67 19.68 -5.38
C PRO A 134 5.85 19.09 -6.80
N PRO A 135 4.77 18.81 -7.53
CA PRO A 135 4.85 18.30 -8.89
C PRO A 135 5.61 19.26 -9.80
N THR A 136 6.51 18.72 -10.63
CA THR A 136 7.38 19.49 -11.54
C THR A 136 6.64 20.22 -12.67
N ARG A 137 5.33 19.99 -12.83
CA ARG A 137 4.46 20.73 -13.74
C ARG A 137 3.15 21.06 -13.02
N PRO A 138 2.62 22.29 -13.15
CA PRO A 138 1.27 22.58 -12.70
C PRO A 138 0.28 21.81 -13.58
N SER A 139 -0.13 20.63 -13.11
CA SER A 139 -1.35 19.99 -13.58
C SER A 139 -2.54 20.81 -13.11
N LYS A 140 -3.63 20.84 -13.88
CA LYS A 140 -4.89 21.47 -13.47
C LYS A 140 -5.59 20.76 -12.29
N GLU A 141 -4.97 19.70 -11.77
CA GLU A 141 -5.40 18.96 -10.58
C GLU A 141 -4.37 19.23 -9.47
N ASP A 142 -4.82 19.94 -8.43
CA ASP A 142 -4.09 20.09 -7.19
C ASP A 142 -3.87 18.70 -6.54
N GLY A 143 -2.68 18.44 -6.01
CA GLY A 143 -2.41 17.24 -5.20
C GLY A 143 -1.76 16.04 -5.90
N LEU A 144 -1.21 16.19 -7.11
CA LEU A 144 -0.44 15.11 -7.74
C LEU A 144 0.95 14.98 -7.11
N VAL A 145 1.22 13.83 -6.49
CA VAL A 145 2.54 13.42 -5.98
C VAL A 145 3.49 13.24 -7.16
N LYS A 146 4.73 13.75 -7.06
CA LYS A 146 5.77 13.48 -8.05
C LYS A 146 6.16 12.00 -7.96
N VAL A 147 6.19 11.31 -9.10
CA VAL A 147 6.53 9.88 -9.19
C VAL A 147 7.64 9.67 -10.21
N GLU A 148 8.67 8.94 -9.82
CA GLU A 148 9.70 8.39 -10.72
C GLU A 148 9.42 6.91 -10.96
N TYR A 149 9.50 6.47 -12.22
CA TYR A 149 9.27 5.08 -12.60
C TYR A 149 10.56 4.44 -13.08
N HIS A 150 10.90 3.29 -12.51
CA HIS A 150 11.98 2.43 -12.98
C HIS A 150 11.36 1.22 -13.68
N ASN A 151 11.40 1.21 -15.00
CA ASN A 151 10.85 0.11 -15.81
C ASN A 151 11.80 -1.08 -15.79
N LEU A 152 11.22 -2.28 -15.75
CA LEU A 152 11.94 -3.54 -15.96
C LEU A 152 11.93 -3.88 -17.45
N ASP A 153 12.86 -4.75 -17.85
CA ASP A 153 12.91 -5.29 -19.21
C ASP A 153 11.66 -6.12 -19.54
N GLU A 154 11.47 -6.45 -20.81
CA GLU A 154 10.37 -7.33 -21.23
C GLU A 154 10.42 -8.67 -20.47
N ASN A 155 9.23 -9.23 -20.21
CA ASN A 155 9.05 -10.48 -19.45
C ASN A 155 9.69 -10.50 -18.05
N THR A 156 10.02 -9.33 -17.50
CA THR A 156 10.69 -9.18 -16.21
C THR A 156 9.75 -8.50 -15.22
N PHE A 157 9.54 -9.13 -14.07
CA PHE A 157 8.52 -8.72 -13.11
C PHE A 157 9.06 -8.69 -11.69
N CYS A 158 8.72 -7.65 -10.94
CA CYS A 158 9.14 -7.49 -9.55
C CYS A 158 8.04 -7.86 -8.54
N SER A 159 8.46 -8.18 -7.32
CA SER A 159 7.60 -8.29 -6.14
C SER A 159 7.33 -6.91 -5.51
N GLY A 160 6.81 -6.91 -4.27
CA GLY A 160 6.87 -5.71 -3.42
C GLY A 160 8.29 -5.20 -3.22
N ALA A 161 8.40 -3.95 -2.79
CA ALA A 161 9.66 -3.25 -2.55
C ALA A 161 9.90 -3.08 -1.04
N VAL A 162 11.15 -3.21 -0.60
CA VAL A 162 11.56 -3.11 0.81
C VAL A 162 12.71 -2.13 0.94
N PHE A 163 12.58 -1.17 1.84
CA PHE A 163 13.68 -0.26 2.20
C PHE A 163 14.70 -0.96 3.10
N VAL A 164 15.97 -0.76 2.82
CA VAL A 164 17.11 -1.26 3.58
C VAL A 164 17.99 -0.06 3.93
N PRO A 165 18.05 0.34 5.22
CA PRO A 165 18.90 1.46 5.63
C PRO A 165 20.37 1.09 5.48
N LYS A 166 21.19 2.09 5.16
CA LYS A 166 22.65 1.96 5.16
C LYS A 166 23.17 1.79 6.60
N ASP A 167 24.23 1.00 6.75
CA ASP A 167 24.83 0.80 8.07
C ASP A 167 25.33 2.13 8.64
N GLY A 168 24.96 2.41 9.89
CA GLY A 168 25.25 3.68 10.56
C GLY A 168 24.47 4.90 10.02
N SER A 169 23.48 4.73 9.14
CA SER A 169 22.63 5.83 8.70
C SER A 169 21.87 6.48 9.85
N LEU A 170 21.82 7.81 9.83
CA LEU A 170 21.03 8.64 10.76
C LEU A 170 19.90 9.39 10.05
N GLU A 171 19.89 9.37 8.72
CA GLU A 171 18.96 10.12 7.90
C GLU A 171 17.86 9.20 7.36
N GLU A 172 16.62 9.73 7.32
CA GLU A 172 15.54 9.11 6.57
C GLU A 172 15.95 9.03 5.09
N ASP A 173 15.64 7.91 4.43
CA ASP A 173 15.97 7.61 3.02
C ASP A 173 17.45 7.37 2.67
N ASP A 174 18.40 7.38 3.62
CA ASP A 174 19.79 6.96 3.34
C ASP A 174 19.92 5.43 3.37
N GLY A 175 19.74 4.84 2.18
CA GLY A 175 19.77 3.40 1.98
C GLY A 175 19.36 2.99 0.57
N TRP A 176 18.76 1.81 0.47
CA TRP A 176 18.36 1.20 -0.80
C TRP A 176 16.91 0.74 -0.76
N ILE A 177 16.26 0.77 -1.92
CA ILE A 177 15.04 -0.01 -2.15
C ILE A 177 15.44 -1.32 -2.81
N THR A 178 15.00 -2.43 -2.24
CA THR A 178 15.24 -3.78 -2.76
C THR A 178 13.95 -4.43 -3.23
N SER A 179 14.02 -5.25 -4.28
CA SER A 179 12.89 -6.04 -4.74
C SER A 179 13.38 -7.34 -5.40
N PHE A 180 12.62 -8.42 -5.24
CA PHE A 180 12.85 -9.63 -6.03
C PHE A 180 12.31 -9.43 -7.43
N VAL A 181 13.13 -9.76 -8.42
CA VAL A 181 12.83 -9.61 -9.84
C VAL A 181 12.97 -10.96 -10.51
N HIS A 182 11.98 -11.37 -11.29
CA HIS A 182 11.99 -12.63 -12.04
C HIS A 182 11.80 -12.33 -13.52
N ASN A 183 12.71 -12.85 -14.35
CA ASN A 183 12.58 -12.84 -15.79
C ASN A 183 12.06 -14.21 -16.24
N GLU A 184 10.84 -14.22 -16.80
CA GLU A 184 10.16 -15.46 -17.18
C GLU A 184 10.70 -16.07 -18.48
N GLU A 185 11.33 -15.28 -19.35
CA GLU A 185 11.93 -15.77 -20.60
C GLU A 185 13.17 -16.63 -20.31
N THR A 186 14.02 -16.14 -19.41
CA THR A 186 15.24 -16.85 -18.96
C THR A 186 14.99 -17.78 -17.78
N ASN A 187 13.83 -17.65 -17.13
CA ASN A 187 13.48 -18.33 -15.88
C ASN A 187 14.50 -18.09 -14.75
N ILE A 188 15.02 -16.87 -14.65
CA ILE A 188 16.01 -16.47 -13.63
C ILE A 188 15.39 -15.47 -12.67
N SER A 189 15.63 -15.67 -11.37
CA SER A 189 15.28 -14.72 -10.32
C SER A 189 16.51 -14.03 -9.74
N GLN A 190 16.40 -12.74 -9.48
CA GLN A 190 17.46 -11.89 -8.93
C GLN A 190 16.90 -10.95 -7.86
N VAL A 191 17.78 -10.33 -7.08
CA VAL A 191 17.44 -9.21 -6.21
C VAL A 191 17.98 -7.95 -6.86
N TRP A 192 17.11 -6.98 -7.11
CA TRP A 192 17.50 -5.66 -7.57
C TRP A 192 17.55 -4.71 -6.38
N TYR A 193 18.50 -3.78 -6.39
CA TYR A 193 18.55 -2.68 -5.44
C TYR A 193 18.68 -1.35 -6.19
N LEU A 194 17.94 -0.35 -5.72
CA LEU A 194 17.99 1.03 -6.18
C LEU A 194 18.57 1.86 -5.05
N SER A 195 19.69 2.54 -5.30
CA SER A 195 20.22 3.54 -4.36
C SER A 195 19.25 4.71 -4.26
N LEU A 196 18.95 5.11 -3.03
CA LEU A 196 18.10 6.28 -2.78
C LEU A 196 18.89 7.58 -2.63
N GLU A 197 20.22 7.52 -2.70
CA GLU A 197 21.08 8.70 -2.61
C GLU A 197 20.53 9.83 -3.48
N LEU A 198 20.27 10.99 -2.85
CA LEU A 198 20.05 12.25 -3.53
C LEU A 198 21.15 12.38 -4.58
N ASN A 199 20.78 12.60 -5.84
CA ASN A 199 21.69 13.00 -6.91
C ASN A 199 22.53 14.21 -6.45
N ARG A 200 23.60 13.98 -5.69
CA ARG A 200 24.73 14.90 -5.59
C ARG A 200 25.53 14.60 -6.83
N VAL A 201 25.33 15.46 -7.81
CA VAL A 201 26.20 15.57 -8.98
C VAL A 201 27.65 15.53 -8.50
N GLY A 202 28.33 14.44 -8.79
CA GLY A 202 29.76 14.27 -8.60
C GLY A 202 30.31 13.73 -9.92
N LEU A 203 31.02 14.60 -10.64
CA LEU A 203 31.77 14.30 -11.85
C LEU A 203 32.76 13.15 -11.65
#